data_AF-A0A850S7H8-F1
#
_entry.id   AF-A0A850S7H8-F1
#
_cell.length_a   1.000
_cell.length_b   1.000
_cell.length_c   1.000
_cell.angle_alpha   90.00
_cell.angle_beta   90.00
_cell.angle_gamma   90.00
#
_symmetry.space_group_name_H-M   'P 1'
#
loop_
_entity.id
_entity.type
_entity.pdbx_description
1 polymer ?
#
loop_
_entity_poly.entity_id
_entity_poly.type
_entity_poly.pdbx_seq_one_letter_code
_entity_poly.pdbx_strand_id
1 'polypeptide(L)' 'MGAVIMQLVCDTCKKVLLEKEGEEHLLNERFPITQEEAQNLDKEHRGHECHIEAVQKLD' A
#
# COMPACT_ATOMS: atom_id res chain seq x y z
N MET A 1 6.89 19.86 5.58
CA MET A 1 5.49 19.39 5.44
C MET A 1 5.61 17.88 5.30
N GLY A 2 5.08 17.10 6.24
CA GLY A 2 5.24 15.64 6.21
C GLY A 2 4.51 15.04 5.00
N ALA A 3 5.14 14.14 4.27
CA ALA A 3 4.53 13.47 3.13
C ALA A 3 3.64 12.32 3.64
N VAL A 4 2.39 12.26 3.18
CA VAL A 4 1.51 11.15 3.50
C VAL A 4 1.79 9.99 2.54
N ILE A 5 2.23 8.88 3.11
CA ILE A 5 2.58 7.66 2.40
C ILE A 5 1.52 6.61 2.72
N MET A 6 0.87 6.08 1.70
CA MET A 6 0.11 4.84 1.83
C MET A 6 1.05 3.65 1.69
N GLN A 7 0.89 2.68 2.58
CA GLN A 7 1.65 1.44 2.61
C GLN A 7 0.67 0.27 2.49
N LEU A 8 0.93 -0.62 1.54
CA LEU A 8 0.24 -1.91 1.45
C LEU A 8 1.02 -2.91 2.29
N VAL A 9 0.44 -3.35 3.41
CA VAL A 9 1.06 -4.26 4.36
C VAL A 9 0.39 -5.61 4.25
N CYS A 10 1.19 -6.66 4.22
CA CYS A 10 0.70 -8.02 4.31
C CYS A 10 0.86 -8.53 5.75
N ASP A 11 -0.23 -8.82 6.44
CA ASP A 11 -0.21 -9.38 7.80
C ASP A 11 0.40 -10.77 7.83
N THR A 12 0.15 -11.56 6.78
CA THR A 12 0.70 -12.91 6.67
C THR A 12 2.23 -12.89 6.54
N CYS A 13 2.77 -11.95 5.76
CA CYS A 13 4.22 -11.81 5.57
C CYS A 13 4.88 -10.86 6.59
N LYS A 14 4.09 -10.08 7.33
CA LYS A 14 4.51 -9.00 8.24
C LYS A 14 5.51 -8.03 7.61
N LYS A 15 5.31 -7.72 6.33
CA LYS A 15 6.17 -6.81 5.57
C LYS A 15 5.33 -5.84 4.74
N VAL A 16 5.90 -4.67 4.49
CA VAL A 16 5.37 -3.70 3.54
C VAL A 16 5.66 -4.20 2.14
N LEU A 17 4.61 -4.35 1.33
CA LEU A 17 4.69 -4.78 -0.06
C LEU A 17 4.88 -3.60 -0.99
N LEU A 18 4.13 -2.52 -0.75
CA LEU A 18 4.19 -1.32 -1.57
C LEU A 18 4.10 -0.07 -0.71
N GLU A 19 4.82 0.96 -1.11
CA GLU A 19 4.73 2.30 -0.55
C GLU A 19 4.46 3.27 -1.68
N LYS A 20 3.43 4.11 -1.53
CA LYS A 20 3.05 5.12 -2.51
C LYS A 20 2.69 6.42 -1.81
N GLU A 21 3.07 7.53 -2.40
CA GLU A 21 2.60 8.84 -1.97
C GLU A 21 1.09 8.92 -2.20
N GLY A 22 0.36 9.24 -1.14
CA GLY A 22 -1.07 8.99 -1.09
C GLY A 22 -1.90 10.18 -0.62
N GLU A 23 -1.33 11.37 -0.51
CA GLU A 23 -2.08 12.56 -0.07
C GLU A 23 -3.29 12.82 -1.00
N GLU A 24 -3.11 12.68 -2.32
CA GLU A 24 -4.18 12.82 -3.32
C GLU A 24 -5.11 11.58 -3.42
N HIS A 25 -4.61 10.41 -3.05
CA HIS A 25 -5.31 9.13 -3.14
C HIS A 25 -6.09 8.76 -1.87
N LEU A 26 -5.73 9.35 -0.72
CA LEU A 26 -6.42 9.24 0.56
C LEU A 26 -7.86 9.71 0.47
N LEU A 27 -8.08 10.81 -0.26
CA LEU A 27 -9.40 11.38 -0.51
C LEU A 27 -10.34 10.43 -1.27
N ASN A 28 -9.79 9.46 -2.00
CA ASN A 28 -10.54 8.55 -2.86
C ASN A 28 -10.62 7.12 -2.30
N GLU A 29 -10.06 6.87 -1.11
CA GLU A 29 -9.99 5.53 -0.47
C GLU A 29 -9.44 4.45 -1.43
N ARG A 30 -8.60 4.85 -2.38
CA ARG A 30 -8.07 4.00 -3.46
C ARG A 30 -6.57 4.00 -3.40
N PHE A 31 -5.98 2.84 -3.18
CA PHE A 31 -4.53 2.69 -3.25
C PHE A 31 -4.08 2.71 -4.73
N PRO A 32 -3.16 3.61 -5.13
CA PRO A 32 -2.68 3.71 -6.50
C PRO A 32 -1.71 2.56 -6.82
N ILE A 33 -2.26 1.37 -7.03
CA ILE A 33 -1.52 0.21 -7.51
C ILE A 33 -1.66 0.09 -9.03
N THR A 34 -0.54 -0.20 -9.71
CA THR A 34 -0.58 -0.48 -11.15
C THR A 34 -1.06 -1.90 -11.38
N GLN A 35 -1.51 -2.18 -12.61
CA GLN A 35 -1.96 -3.53 -12.95
C GLN A 35 -0.85 -4.59 -12.80
N GLU A 36 0.40 -4.23 -13.07
CA GLU A 36 1.55 -5.13 -12.91
C GLU A 36 1.82 -5.45 -11.45
N GLU A 37 1.81 -4.44 -10.57
CA GLU A 37 1.94 -4.60 -9.12
C GLU A 37 0.81 -5.46 -8.55
N ALA A 38 -0.44 -5.22 -8.99
CA ALA A 38 -1.58 -6.02 -8.58
C ALA A 38 -1.46 -7.48 -9.02
N GLN A 39 -0.92 -7.74 -10.22
CA GLN A 39 -0.65 -9.11 -10.69
C GLN A 39 0.47 -9.80 -9.90
N ASN A 40 1.52 -9.08 -9.54
CA ASN A 40 2.60 -9.64 -8.72
C ASN A 40 2.10 -9.94 -7.30
N LEU A 41 1.31 -9.03 -6.72
CA LEU A 41 0.63 -9.27 -5.45
C LEU A 41 -0.32 -10.46 -5.51
N ASP A 42 -1.13 -10.59 -6.55
CA ASP A 42 -2.03 -11.74 -6.69
C ASP A 42 -1.26 -13.05 -6.85
N LYS A 43 -0.09 -13.05 -7.51
CA LYS A 43 0.74 -14.26 -7.64
C LYS A 43 1.46 -14.64 -6.36
N GLU A 44 2.01 -13.66 -5.64
CA GLU A 44 2.85 -13.89 -4.47
C GLU A 44 2.09 -13.91 -3.15
N HIS A 45 0.94 -13.24 -3.09
CA HIS A 45 0.17 -12.99 -1.86
C HIS A 45 -1.30 -13.42 -2.00
N ARG A 46 -1.61 -14.29 -2.97
CA ARG A 46 -2.95 -14.89 -3.10
C ARG A 46 -3.35 -15.61 -1.82
N GLY A 47 -4.43 -15.16 -1.19
CA GLY A 47 -4.94 -15.75 0.06
C GLY A 47 -4.23 -15.26 1.32
N HIS A 48 -3.34 -14.27 1.22
CA HIS A 48 -2.85 -13.53 2.37
C HIS A 48 -3.81 -12.41 2.76
N GLU A 49 -3.91 -12.14 4.05
CA GLU A 49 -4.59 -10.96 4.55
C GLU A 49 -3.63 -9.77 4.38
N CYS A 50 -4.03 -8.84 3.53
CA CYS A 50 -3.30 -7.60 3.29
C CYS A 50 -4.22 -6.42 3.60
N HIS A 51 -3.67 -5.39 4.23
CA HIS A 51 -4.37 -4.14 4.50
C HIS A 51 -3.54 -2.95 4.05
N ILE A 52 -4.20 -1.80 3.88
CA ILE A 52 -3.56 -0.56 3.48
C ILE A 52 -3.52 0.35 4.71
N GLU A 53 -2.34 0.83 5.06
CA GLU A 53 -2.13 1.82 6.13
C GLU A 53 -1.68 3.15 5.51
N ALA A 54 -2.20 4.27 6.01
CA ALA A 54 -1.69 5.59 5.65
C ALA A 54 -0.83 6.12 6.79
N VAL A 55 0.47 6.30 6.53
CA VAL A 55 1.44 6.83 7.48
C VAL A 55 1.90 8.21 7.05
N GLN A 56 2.06 9.12 8.00
CA GLN A 56 2.66 10.43 7.75
C GLN A 56 4.15 10.34 8.06
N LYS A 57 5.01 10.44 7.04
CA LYS A 57 6.46 10.57 7.26
C LYS A 57 6.78 12.04 7.51
N LEU A 58 7.17 12.32 8.75
CA LEU A 58 7.77 13.59 9.14
C LEU A 58 9.24 13.53 8.72
N ASP A 59 9.62 14.28 7.69
CA ASP A 59 11.02 14.52 7.34
C ASP A 59 11.73 15.29 8.48
#